data_AF-A0A5F2G7J5-F1
#
_entry.id   AF-A0A5F2G7J5-F1
#
_cell.length_a   1.000
_cell.length_b   1.000
_cell.length_c   1.000
_cell.angle_alpha   90.00
_cell.angle_beta   90.00
_cell.angle_gamma   90.00
#
_symmetry.space_group_name_H-M   'P 1'
#
loop_
_entity.id
_entity.type
_entity.pdbx_description
1 polymer ?
#
loop_
_entity_poly.entity_id
_entity_poly.type
_entity_poly.pdbx_seq_one_letter_code
_entity_poly.pdbx_strand_id
1 'polypeptide(L)'
;VDGELHEIDAVPPLALRQKHTIEAVIDRFRPREDIKQRLAESFETALKLGDGMASVQSLDSADASPTLFSSKYSCPVCDYSLPELEPRLFSFN
;
A
#
# COMPACT_ATOMS: atom_id res chain seq x y z
N VAL A 1 -0.81 1.96 12.79
CA VAL A 1 0.37 1.30 13.35
C VAL A 1 -0.11 0.05 14.06
N ASP A 2 0.39 -1.12 13.67
CA ASP A 2 -0.02 -2.43 14.21
C ASP A 2 -1.55 -2.63 14.20
N GLY A 3 -2.23 -2.13 13.16
CA GLY A 3 -3.69 -2.18 13.02
C GLY A 3 -4.45 -1.07 13.76
N GLU A 4 -3.79 -0.27 14.60
CA GLU A 4 -4.40 0.85 15.31
C GLU A 4 -4.19 2.19 14.59
N LEU A 5 -5.25 2.99 14.48
CA LEU A 5 -5.19 4.33 13.88
C LEU A 5 -4.67 5.34 14.91
N HIS A 6 -3.62 6.08 14.53
CA HIS A 6 -3.07 7.16 15.34
C HIS A 6 -3.02 8.46 14.54
N GLU A 7 -3.17 9.59 15.22
CA GLU A 7 -2.76 10.88 14.69
C GLU A 7 -1.24 10.94 14.59
N ILE A 8 -0.72 11.66 13.59
CA ILE A 8 0.71 11.66 13.26
C ILE A 8 1.61 12.11 14.42
N ASP A 9 1.14 13.07 15.22
CA ASP A 9 1.86 13.62 16.37
C ASP A 9 1.64 12.82 17.66
N ALA A 10 0.75 11.81 17.63
CA ALA A 10 0.33 11.01 18.78
C ALA A 10 0.66 9.52 18.61
N VAL A 11 1.63 9.19 17.75
CA VAL A 11 2.11 7.81 17.58
C VAL A 11 2.89 7.38 18.84
N PRO A 12 2.52 6.25 19.48
CA PRO A 12 3.24 5.76 20.65
C PRO A 12 4.67 5.32 20.32
N PRO A 13 5.60 5.32 21.29
CA PRO A 13 6.94 4.80 21.06
C PRO A 13 6.90 3.30 20.74
N LEU A 14 7.58 2.92 19.65
CA LEU A 14 7.61 1.54 19.17
C LEU A 14 8.74 0.74 19.82
N ALA A 15 8.47 -0.54 20.09
CA ALA A 15 9.42 -1.43 20.74
C ALA A 15 10.52 -1.85 19.76
N LEU A 16 11.76 -1.40 19.99
CA LEU A 16 12.90 -1.59 19.06
C LEU A 16 13.12 -3.05 18.59
N ARG A 17 12.78 -4.04 19.43
CA ARG A 17 13.00 -5.47 19.14
C ARG A 17 11.75 -6.21 18.66
N GLN A 18 10.72 -5.49 18.24
CA GLN A 18 9.49 -6.07 17.70
C GLN A 18 9.30 -5.64 16.25
N LYS A 19 8.66 -6.51 15.46
CA LYS A 19 8.25 -6.15 14.10
C LYS A 19 6.96 -5.34 14.20
N HIS A 20 6.94 -4.19 13.53
CA HIS A 20 5.79 -3.30 13.48
C HIS A 20 5.31 -3.15 12.04
N THR A 21 4.00 -3.04 11.87
CA THR A 21 3.38 -2.69 10.59
C THR A 21 2.95 -1.23 10.65
N ILE A 22 3.55 -0.40 9.80
CA ILE A 22 3.26 1.04 9.75
C ILE A 22 2.67 1.36 8.39
N GLU A 23 1.44 1.84 8.40
CA GLU A 23 0.69 2.22 7.21
C GLU A 23 0.26 3.68 7.38
N ALA A 24 0.57 4.49 6.38
CA ALA A 24 0.16 5.88 6.35
C ALA A 24 -1.19 6.01 5.64
N VAL A 25 -2.16 6.65 6.30
CA VAL A 25 -3.46 6.94 5.68
C VAL A 25 -3.31 8.17 4.77
N ILE A 26 -3.34 7.94 3.46
CA ILE A 26 -3.14 9.01 2.46
C ILE A 26 -4.42 9.78 2.16
N ASP A 27 -5.53 9.07 1.98
CA ASP A 27 -6.82 9.70 1.70
C ASP A 27 -7.98 8.86 2.27
N ARG A 28 -9.12 9.51 2.49
CA ARG A 28 -10.40 8.90 2.84
C ARG A 28 -11.48 9.46 1.93
N PHE A 29 -12.20 8.59 1.25
CA PHE A 29 -13.22 8.98 0.28
C PHE A 29 -14.41 8.02 0.31
N ARG A 30 -15.53 8.46 -0.27
CA ARG A 30 -16.65 7.60 -0.65
C ARG A 30 -16.65 7.44 -2.17
N PRO A 31 -16.87 6.23 -2.71
CA PRO A 31 -16.92 6.02 -4.15
C PRO A 31 -17.98 6.93 -4.81
N ARG A 32 -17.54 7.77 -5.74
CA ARG A 32 -18.37 8.65 -6.57
C ARG A 32 -17.73 8.82 -7.94
N GLU A 33 -18.50 9.21 -8.96
CA GLU A 33 -17.96 9.35 -10.32
C GLU A 33 -17.04 10.56 -10.50
N ASP A 34 -17.23 11.60 -9.69
CA ASP A 34 -16.54 12.89 -9.77
C ASP A 34 -15.15 12.90 -9.12
N ILE A 35 -14.79 11.86 -8.35
CA ILE A 35 -13.52 11.82 -7.59
C ILE A 35 -12.36 11.13 -8.33
N LYS A 36 -12.52 10.76 -9.60
CA LYS A 36 -11.51 9.98 -10.36
C LYS A 36 -10.11 10.61 -10.33
N GLN A 37 -10.01 11.92 -10.56
CA GLN A 37 -8.73 12.62 -10.57
C GLN A 37 -8.06 12.63 -9.19
N ARG A 38 -8.81 13.01 -8.14
CA ARG A 38 -8.33 12.98 -6.75
C ARG A 38 -7.88 11.59 -6.33
N LEU A 39 -8.63 10.56 -6.74
CA LEU A 39 -8.28 9.16 -6.45
C LEU A 39 -6.95 8.79 -7.10
N ALA A 40 -6.74 9.18 -8.36
CA ALA A 40 -5.48 8.94 -9.05
C ALA A 40 -4.29 9.63 -8.35
N GLU A 41 -4.43 10.91 -7.99
CA GLU A 41 -3.40 11.67 -7.26
C GLU A 41 -3.09 11.06 -5.88
N SER A 42 -4.12 10.57 -5.19
CA SER A 42 -3.99 9.89 -3.89
C SER A 42 -3.26 8.55 -4.03
N PHE A 43 -3.61 7.76 -5.05
CA PHE A 43 -2.93 6.50 -5.35
C PHE A 43 -1.47 6.71 -5.74
N GLU A 44 -1.16 7.72 -6.56
CA GLU A 44 0.22 8.07 -6.87
C GLU A 44 1.02 8.40 -5.60
N THR A 45 0.42 9.17 -4.69
CA THR A 45 1.05 9.55 -3.41
C THR A 45 1.27 8.31 -2.54
N ALA A 46 0.27 7.43 -2.44
CA ALA A 46 0.37 6.17 -1.69
C ALA A 46 1.47 5.26 -2.24
N LEU A 47 1.49 5.04 -3.56
CA LEU A 47 2.50 4.21 -4.21
C LEU A 47 3.90 4.81 -4.05
N LYS A 48 4.06 6.13 -4.14
CA LYS A 48 5.36 6.79 -3.92
C LYS A 48 5.85 6.63 -2.48
N LEU A 49 4.98 6.76 -1.49
CA LEU A 49 5.34 6.64 -0.07
C LEU A 49 5.56 5.18 0.35
N GLY A 50 4.75 4.26 -0.17
CA GLY A 50 4.78 2.82 0.14
C GLY A 50 5.74 2.01 -0.74
N ASP A 51 6.73 2.65 -1.37
CA ASP A 51 7.70 2.02 -2.29
C ASP A 51 7.07 1.10 -3.36
N GLY A 52 6.01 1.60 -3.99
CA GLY A 52 5.25 0.91 -5.04
C GLY A 52 4.11 0.04 -4.53
N MET A 53 3.82 0.05 -3.22
CA MET A 53 2.68 -0.65 -2.62
C MET A 53 1.61 0.33 -2.14
N ALA A 54 0.33 -0.04 -2.29
CA ALA A 54 -0.79 0.68 -1.72
C ALA A 54 -1.88 -0.31 -1.27
N SER A 55 -2.60 0.01 -0.19
CA SER A 55 -3.71 -0.78 0.31
C SER A 55 -4.99 0.07 0.40
N VAL A 56 -6.13 -0.55 0.13
CA VAL A 56 -7.45 0.06 0.31
C VAL A 56 -8.24 -0.79 1.30
N GLN A 57 -8.68 -0.16 2.39
CA GLN A 57 -9.47 -0.78 3.45
C GLN A 57 -10.89 -0.21 3.46
N SER A 58 -11.89 -1.07 3.61
CA SER A 58 -13.27 -0.63 3.82
C SER A 58 -13.45 -0.10 5.25
N LEU A 59 -14.03 1.10 5.38
CA LEU A 59 -14.40 1.67 6.68
C LEU A 59 -15.76 1.15 7.17
N ASP A 60 -16.63 0.71 6.26
CA ASP A 60 -17.98 0.22 6.57
C ASP A 60 -17.98 -1.26 6.98
N SER A 61 -16.88 -1.97 6.74
CA SER A 61 -16.76 -3.40 6.98
C SER A 61 -15.36 -3.71 7.51
N ALA A 62 -15.21 -3.65 8.83
CA ALA A 62 -13.94 -3.90 9.49
C ALA A 62 -13.37 -5.31 9.21
N ASP A 63 -14.24 -6.29 8.96
CA ASP A 63 -13.85 -7.68 8.65
C ASP A 63 -13.47 -7.89 7.18
N ALA A 64 -13.70 -6.89 6.31
CA ALA A 64 -13.33 -7.01 4.91
C ALA A 64 -11.80 -6.98 4.78
N SER A 65 -11.26 -7.93 4.01
CA SER A 65 -9.82 -7.97 3.75
C SER A 65 -9.39 -6.74 2.94
N PRO A 66 -8.23 -6.12 3.26
CA PRO A 66 -7.70 -5.01 2.48
C PRO A 66 -7.43 -5.44 1.04
N THR A 67 -7.71 -4.55 0.09
CA THR A 67 -7.32 -4.74 -1.31
C THR A 67 -5.92 -4.17 -1.51
N LEU A 68 -4.97 -5.02 -1.91
CA LEU A 68 -3.58 -4.64 -2.13
C LEU A 68 -3.33 -4.33 -3.62
N PHE A 69 -2.56 -3.28 -3.86
CA PHE A 69 -2.09 -2.85 -5.18
C PHE A 69 -0.57 -2.73 -5.17
N SER A 70 0.05 -3.09 -6.29
CA SER A 70 1.48 -2.89 -6.51
C SER A 70 1.71 -2.26 -7.88
N SER A 71 2.62 -1.30 -7.95
CA SER A 71 3.13 -0.74 -9.20
C SER A 71 4.40 -1.45 -9.70
N LYS A 72 4.86 -2.47 -8.98
CA LYS A 72 5.99 -3.33 -9.32
C LYS A 72 5.48 -4.75 -9.61
N TYR A 73 6.28 -5.57 -10.30
CA TYR A 73 6.04 -7.02 -10.37
C TYR A 73 6.46 -7.71 -9.06
N SER A 74 5.94 -7.24 -7.92
CA SER A 74 6.30 -7.71 -6.59
C SER A 74 5.26 -8.67 -6.01
N CYS A 75 5.75 -9.70 -5.33
CA CYS A 75 4.91 -10.56 -4.52
C CYS A 75 4.50 -9.81 -3.23
N PRO A 76 3.20 -9.65 -2.94
CA PRO A 76 2.74 -8.92 -1.76
C PRO A 76 3.02 -9.66 -0.43
N VAL A 77 3.51 -10.91 -0.49
CA VAL A 77 3.76 -11.77 0.69
C VAL A 77 5.24 -11.79 1.09
N CYS A 78 6.15 -11.77 0.13
CA CYS A 78 7.58 -11.99 0.39
C CYS A 78 8.51 -10.92 -0.17
N ASP A 79 7.95 -9.81 -0.66
CA ASP A 79 8.67 -8.62 -1.15
C ASP A 79 9.65 -8.91 -2.32
N TYR A 80 9.55 -10.09 -2.92
CA TYR A 80 10.31 -10.44 -4.10
C TYR A 80 9.72 -9.73 -5.31
N SER A 81 10.50 -8.84 -5.93
CA SER A 81 10.15 -8.19 -7.19
C SER A 81 10.86 -8.82 -8.37
N LEU A 82 10.09 -9.16 -9.40
CA LEU A 82 10.65 -9.48 -10.71
C LEU A 82 11.10 -8.19 -11.39
N PRO A 83 12.22 -8.22 -12.14
CA PRO A 83 12.54 -7.16 -13.09
C PRO A 83 11.45 -7.09 -14.17
N GLU A 84 11.44 -6.01 -14.95
CA GLU A 84 10.51 -5.86 -16.06
C GLU A 84 10.56 -7.06 -17.01
N LEU A 85 9.39 -7.56 -17.40
CA LEU A 85 9.25 -8.76 -18.20
C LEU A 85 9.76 -8.51 -19.63
N GLU A 86 11.05 -8.77 -19.83
CA GLU A 86 11.69 -8.69 -21.13
C GLU A 86 11.94 -10.09 -21.72
N PRO A 87 11.92 -10.25 -23.06
CA PRO A 87 12.15 -11.55 -23.71
C PRO A 87 13.46 -12.24 -23.30
N ARG A 88 14.50 -11.45 -22.97
CA ARG A 88 15.81 -11.97 -22.52
C ARG A 88 15.75 -12.77 -21.22
N LEU A 89 14.74 -12.55 -20.37
CA LEU A 89 14.55 -13.33 -19.13
C LEU A 89 14.27 -14.82 -19.41
N PHE A 90 13.86 -15.14 -20.63
CA PHE A 90 13.56 -16.50 -21.08
C PHE A 90 14.59 -17.00 -22.11
N SER A 91 15.67 -16.27 -22.33
CA SER A 91 16.74 -16.67 -23.24
C SER A 91 17.82 -17.43 -22.48
N PHE A 92 18.17 -18.62 -22.98
CA PHE A 92 19.24 -19.47 -22.43
C PHE A 92 20.52 -19.42 -23.30
N ASN A 93 20.56 -18.49 -24.26
CA ASN A 93 21.70 -18.28 -25.16
C ASN A 93 22.75 -17.36 -24.52
#